data_AF-A0A965HG74-F1
#
_entry.id   AF-A0A965HG74-F1
#
_cell.length_a   1.000
_cell.length_b   1.000
_cell.length_c   1.000
_cell.angle_alpha   90.00
_cell.angle_beta   90.00
_cell.angle_gamma   90.00
#
_symmetry.space_group_name_H-M   'P 1'
#
loop_
_entity.id
_entity.type
_entity.pdbx_description
1 polymer ?
#
loop_
_entity_poly.entity_id
_entity_poly.type
_entity_poly.pdbx_seq_one_letter_code
_entity_poly.pdbx_strand_id
1 'polypeptide(L)'
;MVRILVLKRLHNLSDEQVEFQLLDRLSFQRFCGLTMAANIPDRTTVWNFENRIGAIGAQALFDGLNAQLLGQGYLARGGQIIDATLVPAPKQHVTRQERVLIDEKATPADWEPAKRRQKDTDATWTKKHGKSYFGYKLSVNADRRYKLIRKIETDTASVHDGQHFDAVFDRTNTSAHVYADRGYPSQARESDLRVNGYRPQIQRRGTSKRKLSECQQRRNHRIAKVRARVEHVFAAIAQMGGKLIRTIGQARADFGMTMMALCYNIKRLSYLKTAGIEAF
;
A
#
# COMPACT_ATOMS: atom_id res chain seq x y z
N MET A 1 -1.70 -22.91 0.41
CA MET A 1 -1.48 -21.79 1.36
C MET A 1 -1.62 -20.39 0.73
N VAL A 2 -0.85 -19.97 -0.28
CA VAL A 2 -0.95 -18.59 -0.83
C VAL A 2 -2.37 -18.20 -1.27
N ARG A 3 -3.10 -19.10 -1.94
CA ARG A 3 -4.50 -18.87 -2.33
C ARG A 3 -5.42 -18.59 -1.12
N ILE A 4 -5.15 -19.21 0.02
CA ILE A 4 -5.88 -18.96 1.27
C ILE A 4 -5.63 -17.51 1.73
N LEU A 5 -4.37 -17.04 1.68
CA LEU A 5 -4.04 -15.65 2.03
C LEU A 5 -4.71 -14.64 1.08
N VAL A 6 -4.82 -14.97 -0.21
CA VAL A 6 -5.55 -14.14 -1.17
C VAL A 6 -7.01 -14.02 -0.77
N LEU A 7 -7.69 -15.13 -0.45
CA LEU A 7 -9.08 -15.09 0.04
C LEU A 7 -9.20 -14.31 1.36
N LYS A 8 -8.28 -14.54 2.30
CA LYS A 8 -8.23 -13.82 3.59
C LYS A 8 -8.24 -12.31 3.38
N ARG A 9 -7.39 -11.81 2.47
CA ARG A 9 -7.29 -10.36 2.20
C ARG A 9 -8.46 -9.83 1.38
N LEU A 10 -8.89 -10.53 0.32
CA LEU A 10 -10.01 -10.09 -0.51
C LEU A 10 -11.31 -9.92 0.29
N HIS A 11 -11.52 -10.78 1.29
CA HIS A 11 -12.72 -10.77 2.12
C HIS A 11 -12.51 -10.16 3.52
N ASN A 12 -11.30 -9.64 3.82
CA ASN A 12 -10.94 -9.08 5.12
C ASN A 12 -11.29 -10.02 6.30
N LEU A 13 -10.87 -11.27 6.20
CA LEU A 13 -11.16 -12.32 7.19
C LEU A 13 -10.05 -12.42 8.25
N SER A 14 -10.40 -12.73 9.49
CA SER A 14 -9.45 -13.22 10.50
C SER A 14 -8.97 -14.64 10.20
N ASP A 15 -7.94 -15.12 10.90
CA ASP A 15 -7.49 -16.52 10.74
C ASP A 15 -8.58 -17.52 11.12
N GLU A 16 -9.34 -17.26 12.19
CA GLU A 16 -10.51 -18.07 12.59
C GLU A 16 -11.60 -18.05 11.52
N GLN A 17 -11.88 -16.87 10.95
CA GLN A 17 -12.90 -16.75 9.91
C GLN A 17 -12.46 -17.47 8.63
N VAL A 18 -11.18 -17.43 8.27
CA VAL A 18 -10.67 -18.18 7.12
C VAL A 18 -10.86 -19.67 7.33
N GLU A 19 -10.45 -20.20 8.48
CA GLU A 19 -10.66 -21.62 8.84
C GLU A 19 -12.13 -22.01 8.71
N PHE A 20 -13.02 -21.25 9.35
CA PHE A 20 -14.47 -21.48 9.29
C PHE A 20 -14.98 -21.50 7.85
N GLN A 21 -14.57 -20.51 7.03
CA GLN A 21 -15.00 -20.40 5.64
C GLN A 21 -14.43 -21.53 4.76
N LEU A 22 -13.24 -22.03 5.04
CA LEU A 22 -12.65 -23.17 4.32
C LEU A 22 -13.36 -24.49 4.68
N LEU A 23 -13.84 -24.63 5.92
CA LEU A 23 -14.63 -25.81 6.34
C LEU A 23 -16.03 -25.80 5.71
N ASP A 24 -16.67 -24.64 5.61
CA ASP A 24 -18.07 -24.52 5.18
C ASP A 24 -18.24 -24.32 3.65
N ARG A 25 -17.37 -23.54 2.99
CA ARG A 25 -17.60 -23.11 1.60
C ARG A 25 -16.82 -23.91 0.57
N LEU A 26 -17.55 -24.71 -0.22
CA LEU A 26 -17.00 -25.45 -1.38
C LEU A 26 -16.32 -24.55 -2.42
N SER A 27 -16.80 -23.33 -2.65
CA SER A 27 -16.16 -22.39 -3.59
C SER A 27 -14.76 -21.98 -3.13
N PHE A 28 -14.56 -21.79 -1.83
CA PHE A 28 -13.26 -21.48 -1.24
C PHE A 28 -12.35 -22.69 -1.32
N GLN A 29 -12.86 -23.88 -1.00
CA GLN A 29 -12.10 -25.13 -1.15
C GLN A 29 -11.65 -25.35 -2.60
N ARG A 30 -12.55 -25.17 -3.59
CA ARG A 30 -12.22 -25.28 -5.02
C ARG A 30 -11.12 -24.31 -5.43
N PHE A 31 -11.25 -23.04 -5.06
CA PHE A 31 -10.23 -22.04 -5.35
C PHE A 31 -8.88 -22.42 -4.71
N CYS A 32 -8.89 -22.82 -3.45
CA CYS A 32 -7.68 -23.20 -2.71
C CYS A 32 -7.10 -24.57 -3.09
N GLY A 33 -7.80 -25.37 -3.90
CA GLY A 33 -7.39 -26.73 -4.27
C GLY A 33 -7.56 -27.74 -3.12
N LEU A 34 -8.53 -27.53 -2.23
CA LEU A 34 -8.77 -28.31 -1.02
C LEU A 34 -9.95 -29.27 -1.13
N THR A 35 -10.60 -29.40 -2.28
CA THR A 35 -11.82 -30.22 -2.42
C THR A 35 -11.64 -31.70 -2.06
N MET A 36 -10.42 -32.23 -2.24
CA MET A 36 -10.06 -33.61 -1.90
C MET A 36 -9.06 -33.66 -0.72
N ALA A 37 -8.89 -32.55 0.00
CA ALA A 37 -7.96 -32.51 1.10
C ALA A 37 -8.53 -33.28 2.30
N ALA A 38 -7.75 -34.22 2.83
CA ALA A 38 -8.11 -34.95 4.04
C ALA A 38 -8.22 -34.02 5.27
N ASN A 39 -7.37 -32.97 5.31
CA ASN A 39 -7.36 -31.96 6.37
C ASN A 39 -7.37 -30.55 5.78
N ILE A 40 -8.23 -29.69 6.31
CA ILE A 40 -8.26 -28.27 6.00
C ILE A 40 -7.30 -27.53 6.94
N PRO A 41 -6.47 -26.57 6.44
CA PRO A 41 -5.60 -25.78 7.29
C PRO A 41 -6.39 -24.97 8.34
N ASP A 42 -6.04 -25.15 9.61
CA ASP A 42 -6.61 -24.40 10.73
C ASP A 42 -6.03 -22.98 10.81
N ARG A 43 -6.61 -22.14 11.68
CA ARG A 43 -6.14 -20.77 11.95
C ARG A 43 -4.65 -20.71 12.31
N THR A 44 -4.16 -21.71 13.04
CA THR A 44 -2.76 -21.78 13.50
C THR A 44 -1.82 -22.02 12.33
N THR A 45 -2.20 -22.92 11.42
CA THR A 45 -1.45 -23.22 10.20
C THR A 45 -1.39 -22.00 9.28
N VAL A 46 -2.50 -21.27 9.14
CA VAL A 46 -2.54 -20.02 8.36
C VAL A 46 -1.62 -18.98 8.99
N TRP A 47 -1.73 -18.76 10.31
CA TRP A 47 -0.89 -17.80 11.03
C TRP A 47 0.61 -18.15 10.94
N ASN A 48 0.98 -19.41 11.14
CA ASN A 48 2.37 -19.87 11.00
C ASN A 48 2.90 -19.63 9.58
N PHE A 49 2.08 -19.86 8.56
CA PHE A 49 2.46 -19.60 7.18
C PHE A 49 2.68 -18.11 6.91
N GLU A 50 1.81 -17.23 7.41
CA GLU A 50 1.98 -15.78 7.28
C GLU A 50 3.30 -15.30 7.92
N ASN A 51 3.59 -15.72 9.14
CA ASN A 51 4.84 -15.34 9.81
C ASN A 51 6.06 -15.95 9.11
N ARG A 52 5.95 -17.17 8.56
CA ARG A 52 7.04 -17.83 7.85
C ARG A 52 7.43 -17.10 6.57
N ILE A 53 6.47 -16.65 5.77
CA ILE A 53 6.78 -15.92 4.53
C ILE A 53 7.13 -14.45 4.82
N GLY A 54 6.47 -13.83 5.79
CA GLY A 54 6.72 -12.46 6.22
C GLY A 54 6.68 -11.43 5.07
N ALA A 55 7.20 -10.24 5.34
CA ALA A 55 7.26 -9.15 4.37
C ALA A 55 8.03 -9.54 3.09
N ILE A 56 9.15 -10.26 3.24
CA ILE A 56 10.01 -10.69 2.12
C ILE A 56 9.23 -11.62 1.17
N GLY A 57 8.50 -12.60 1.70
CA GLY A 57 7.70 -13.50 0.90
C GLY A 57 6.50 -12.81 0.24
N ALA A 58 5.85 -11.86 0.91
CA ALA A 58 4.83 -11.04 0.29
C ALA A 58 5.39 -10.20 -0.86
N GLN A 59 6.58 -9.62 -0.70
CA GLN A 59 7.26 -8.87 -1.74
C GLN A 59 7.61 -9.77 -2.93
N ALA A 60 8.16 -10.96 -2.69
CA ALA A 60 8.44 -11.94 -3.74
C ALA A 60 7.17 -12.36 -4.52
N LEU A 61 6.03 -12.51 -3.84
CA LEU A 61 4.75 -12.77 -4.50
C LEU A 61 4.30 -11.58 -5.35
N PHE A 62 4.43 -10.36 -4.84
CA PHE A 62 4.08 -9.14 -5.55
C PHE A 62 4.93 -8.94 -6.81
N ASP A 63 6.24 -9.14 -6.68
CA ASP A 63 7.19 -9.06 -7.80
C ASP A 63 6.94 -10.16 -8.83
N GLY A 64 6.66 -11.39 -8.38
CA GLY A 64 6.27 -12.49 -9.25
C GLY A 64 4.99 -12.20 -10.05
N LEU A 65 3.99 -11.58 -9.43
CA LEU A 65 2.78 -11.12 -10.13
C LEU A 65 3.11 -10.01 -11.13
N ASN A 66 3.94 -9.04 -10.75
CA ASN A 66 4.35 -7.97 -11.66
C ASN A 66 5.08 -8.53 -12.89
N ALA A 67 5.98 -9.49 -12.71
CA ALA A 67 6.65 -10.17 -13.82
C ALA A 67 5.64 -10.84 -14.78
N GLN A 68 4.63 -11.52 -14.24
CA GLN A 68 3.57 -12.13 -15.05
C GLN A 68 2.73 -11.08 -15.79
N LEU A 69 2.39 -9.95 -15.13
CA LEU A 69 1.68 -8.84 -15.76
C LEU A 69 2.47 -8.23 -16.93
N LEU A 70 3.78 -8.07 -16.75
CA LEU A 70 4.69 -7.58 -17.80
C LEU A 70 4.77 -8.59 -18.97
N GLY A 71 4.92 -9.88 -18.66
CA GLY A 71 4.93 -10.94 -19.68
C GLY A 71 3.63 -11.06 -20.47
N GLN A 72 2.50 -10.61 -19.92
CA GLN A 72 1.21 -10.53 -20.61
C GLN A 72 0.97 -9.17 -21.32
N GLY A 73 1.98 -8.30 -21.41
CA GLY A 73 1.90 -7.03 -22.14
C GLY A 73 1.23 -5.88 -21.37
N TYR A 74 0.86 -6.05 -20.09
CA TYR A 74 0.36 -4.96 -19.25
C TYR A 74 1.50 -4.05 -18.79
N LEU A 75 2.18 -3.40 -19.73
CA LEU A 75 3.29 -2.49 -19.51
C LEU A 75 2.80 -1.11 -19.04
N ALA A 76 3.60 -0.43 -18.22
CA ALA A 76 3.24 0.88 -17.65
C ALA A 76 3.40 2.06 -18.64
N ARG A 77 3.06 1.88 -19.93
CA ARG A 77 3.30 2.87 -21.01
C ARG A 77 2.50 4.18 -20.90
N GLY A 78 1.52 4.27 -20.00
CA GLY A 78 0.68 5.46 -19.84
C GLY A 78 1.26 6.56 -18.92
N GLY A 79 2.36 6.26 -18.22
CA GLY A 79 2.93 7.10 -17.16
C GLY A 79 2.62 6.56 -15.78
N GLN A 80 3.32 7.11 -14.79
CA GLN A 80 3.29 6.69 -13.39
C GLN A 80 2.59 7.71 -12.52
N ILE A 81 1.67 7.25 -11.68
CA ILE A 81 0.97 8.05 -10.68
C ILE A 81 1.51 7.66 -9.32
N ILE A 82 2.17 8.61 -8.66
CA ILE A 82 2.73 8.45 -7.32
C ILE A 82 1.82 9.13 -6.33
N ASP A 83 1.39 8.38 -5.32
CA ASP A 83 0.57 8.90 -4.24
C ASP A 83 0.74 8.08 -2.96
N ALA A 84 0.40 8.69 -1.83
CA ALA A 84 0.50 8.05 -0.53
C ALA A 84 -0.79 8.19 0.28
N THR A 85 -1.15 7.11 0.96
CA THR A 85 -2.27 7.08 1.91
C THR A 85 -1.78 6.74 3.30
N LEU A 86 -2.43 7.31 4.31
CA LEU A 86 -2.21 6.91 5.70
C LEU A 86 -3.05 5.68 6.00
N VAL A 87 -2.44 4.70 6.66
CA VAL A 87 -3.09 3.47 7.12
C VAL A 87 -3.14 3.52 8.64
N PRO A 88 -4.29 3.85 9.24
CA PRO A 88 -4.43 3.94 10.69
C PRO A 88 -4.10 2.60 11.37
N ALA A 89 -3.53 2.69 12.57
CA ALA A 89 -3.42 1.61 13.54
C ALA A 89 -4.27 1.96 14.79
N PRO A 90 -4.66 0.98 15.62
CA PRO A 90 -5.32 1.24 16.89
C PRO A 90 -4.51 2.24 17.73
N LYS A 91 -5.15 3.34 18.15
CA LYS A 91 -4.50 4.35 18.97
C LYS A 91 -4.15 3.76 20.33
N GLN A 92 -2.91 3.97 20.74
CA GLN A 92 -2.40 3.44 22.00
C GLN A 92 -2.17 4.56 23.00
N HIS A 93 -2.55 4.31 24.25
CA HIS A 93 -2.20 5.19 25.36
C HIS A 93 -0.73 4.96 25.75
N VAL A 94 0.12 5.96 25.51
CA VAL A 94 1.55 5.96 25.83
C VAL A 94 1.84 7.33 26.43
N THR A 95 2.42 7.38 27.63
CA THR A 95 2.77 8.64 28.28
C THR A 95 3.92 9.33 27.55
N ARG A 96 4.14 10.62 27.83
CA ARG A 96 5.23 11.37 27.19
C ARG A 96 6.61 10.79 27.55
N GLN A 97 6.80 10.33 28.79
CA GLN A 97 8.04 9.70 29.24
C GLN A 97 8.26 8.36 28.55
N GLU A 98 7.21 7.51 28.48
CA GLU A 98 7.28 6.25 27.73
C GLU A 98 7.60 6.49 26.25
N ARG A 99 7.07 7.57 25.64
CA ARG A 99 7.33 7.90 24.24
C ARG A 99 8.80 8.24 23.97
N VAL A 100 9.43 9.03 24.84
CA VAL A 100 10.87 9.35 24.70
C VAL A 100 11.71 8.09 24.67
N LEU A 101 11.43 7.14 25.58
CA LEU A 101 12.12 5.85 25.61
C LEU A 101 11.92 5.06 24.32
N ILE A 102 10.68 4.98 23.82
CA ILE A 102 10.37 4.27 22.57
C ILE A 102 11.10 4.89 21.38
N ASP A 103 11.14 6.23 21.31
CA ASP A 103 11.82 6.94 20.22
C ASP A 103 13.34 6.70 20.26
N GLU A 104 13.92 6.48 21.46
CA GLU A 104 15.30 6.04 21.68
C GLU A 104 15.52 4.52 21.46
N LYS A 105 14.49 3.81 20.99
CA LYS A 105 14.46 2.34 20.83
C LYS A 105 14.65 1.56 22.13
N ALA A 106 14.39 2.20 23.26
CA ALA A 106 14.37 1.57 24.58
C ALA A 106 12.94 1.10 24.92
N THR A 107 12.85 0.00 25.68
CA THR A 107 11.56 -0.47 26.20
C THR A 107 11.36 0.06 27.61
N PRO A 108 10.21 0.69 27.93
CA PRO A 108 9.92 1.13 29.29
C PRO A 108 10.00 -0.04 30.29
N ALA A 109 10.75 0.14 31.38
CA ALA A 109 10.99 -0.91 32.38
C ALA A 109 9.68 -1.44 32.97
N ASP A 110 8.75 -0.52 33.26
CA ASP A 110 7.45 -0.76 33.91
C ASP A 110 6.45 -1.51 33.02
N TRP A 111 6.82 -1.85 31.78
CA TRP A 111 5.96 -2.65 30.91
C TRP A 111 6.14 -4.13 31.22
N GLU A 112 5.11 -4.75 31.79
CA GLU A 112 5.01 -6.20 31.85
C GLU A 112 5.10 -6.85 30.45
N PRO A 113 5.64 -8.07 30.31
CA PRO A 113 5.74 -8.75 29.01
C PRO A 113 4.43 -8.80 28.22
N ALA A 114 3.29 -8.94 28.91
CA ALA A 114 1.97 -8.91 28.29
C ALA A 114 1.62 -7.52 27.70
N LYS A 115 1.92 -6.44 28.42
CA LYS A 115 1.74 -5.06 27.94
C LYS A 115 2.63 -4.80 26.74
N ARG A 116 3.91 -5.21 26.80
CA ARG A 116 4.88 -5.04 25.70
C ARG A 116 4.37 -5.61 24.38
N ARG A 117 3.86 -6.85 24.39
CA ARG A 117 3.34 -7.53 23.19
C ARG A 117 2.14 -6.85 22.53
N GLN A 118 1.40 -6.03 23.28
CA GLN A 118 0.22 -5.30 22.80
C GLN A 118 0.55 -3.88 22.34
N LYS A 119 1.78 -3.39 22.57
CA LYS A 119 2.21 -2.05 22.17
C LYS A 119 2.89 -2.10 20.80
N ASP A 120 2.48 -1.16 19.96
CA ASP A 120 3.05 -0.92 18.65
C ASP A 120 4.00 0.26 18.78
N THR A 121 5.27 -0.09 19.00
CA THR A 121 6.37 0.85 19.15
C THR A 121 6.85 1.41 17.81
N ASP A 122 6.48 0.77 16.70
CA ASP A 122 6.92 1.16 15.35
C ASP A 122 5.98 2.21 14.75
N ALA A 123 4.67 2.10 14.98
CA ALA A 123 3.70 3.08 14.50
C ALA A 123 3.96 4.49 15.08
N THR A 124 3.87 5.50 14.21
CA THR A 124 4.13 6.91 14.57
C THR A 124 2.89 7.78 14.39
N TRP A 125 2.96 8.98 14.97
CA TRP A 125 1.93 10.01 14.82
C TRP A 125 2.25 10.96 13.67
N THR A 126 1.23 11.40 12.95
CA THR A 126 1.32 12.48 11.96
C THR A 126 0.08 13.35 11.98
N LYS A 127 0.17 14.58 11.47
CA LYS A 127 -0.96 15.50 11.38
C LYS A 127 -1.24 15.85 9.92
N LYS A 128 -2.43 15.50 9.44
CA LYS A 128 -2.87 15.79 8.07
C LYS A 128 -4.24 16.47 8.10
N HIS A 129 -4.36 17.63 7.45
CA HIS A 129 -5.61 18.43 7.42
C HIS A 129 -6.21 18.72 8.80
N GLY A 130 -5.36 19.08 9.78
CA GLY A 130 -5.79 19.41 11.13
C GLY A 130 -6.13 18.20 12.01
N LYS A 131 -6.18 16.98 11.47
CA LYS A 131 -6.45 15.74 12.20
C LYS A 131 -5.16 14.97 12.46
N SER A 132 -5.06 14.36 13.65
CA SER A 132 -3.93 13.49 14.02
C SER A 132 -4.24 12.03 13.68
N TYR A 133 -3.27 11.37 13.04
CA TYR A 133 -3.31 9.97 12.64
C TYR A 133 -2.18 9.22 13.32
N PHE A 134 -2.47 8.01 13.77
CA PHE A 134 -1.49 7.08 14.33
C PHE A 134 -1.46 5.83 13.45
N GLY A 135 -0.28 5.39 13.06
CA GLY A 135 -0.12 4.18 12.25
C GLY A 135 1.00 4.30 11.22
N TYR A 136 0.68 3.88 10.01
CA TYR A 136 1.63 3.69 8.93
C TYR A 136 1.24 4.50 7.69
N LYS A 137 2.10 4.49 6.68
CA LYS A 137 1.92 5.10 5.38
C LYS A 137 2.16 4.06 4.30
N LEU A 138 1.26 4.00 3.33
CA LEU A 138 1.39 3.21 2.11
C LEU A 138 1.56 4.16 0.94
N SER A 139 2.73 4.12 0.32
CA SER A 139 3.03 4.83 -0.91
C SER A 139 2.92 3.87 -2.09
N VAL A 140 2.35 4.34 -3.18
CA VAL A 140 2.02 3.53 -4.34
C VAL A 140 2.45 4.26 -5.61
N ASN A 141 3.11 3.52 -6.50
CA ASN A 141 3.24 3.87 -7.91
C ASN A 141 2.26 3.03 -8.72
N ALA A 142 1.23 3.67 -9.26
CA ALA A 142 0.24 3.02 -10.11
C ALA A 142 0.41 3.44 -11.56
N ASP A 143 0.24 2.50 -12.50
CA ASP A 143 0.22 2.84 -13.90
C ASP A 143 -1.06 3.59 -14.28
N ARG A 144 -0.92 4.58 -15.16
CA ARG A 144 -2.05 5.42 -15.57
C ARG A 144 -3.12 4.65 -16.36
N ARG A 145 -2.77 3.71 -17.23
CA ARG A 145 -3.71 3.12 -18.20
C ARG A 145 -4.58 2.04 -17.55
N TYR A 146 -3.96 1.02 -17.01
CA TYR A 146 -4.58 -0.16 -16.44
C TYR A 146 -4.90 -0.01 -14.96
N LYS A 147 -4.31 0.97 -14.27
CA LYS A 147 -4.43 1.17 -12.82
C LYS A 147 -3.82 0.02 -12.02
N LEU A 148 -2.81 -0.68 -12.53
CA LEU A 148 -2.07 -1.70 -11.76
C LEU A 148 -0.99 -1.02 -10.92
N ILE A 149 -0.81 -1.51 -9.70
CA ILE A 149 0.25 -1.07 -8.81
C ILE A 149 1.57 -1.69 -9.29
N ARG A 150 2.62 -0.88 -9.45
CA ARG A 150 3.94 -1.29 -9.96
C ARG A 150 4.98 -1.34 -8.87
N LYS A 151 4.95 -0.36 -7.98
CA LYS A 151 5.79 -0.31 -6.78
C LYS A 151 4.96 0.15 -5.61
N ILE A 152 5.35 -0.31 -4.43
CA ILE A 152 4.83 0.16 -3.16
C ILE A 152 5.99 0.40 -2.22
N GLU A 153 5.76 1.25 -1.24
CA GLU A 153 6.66 1.44 -0.10
C GLU A 153 5.79 1.63 1.13
N THR A 154 6.18 0.98 2.22
CA THR A 154 5.49 1.03 3.51
C THR A 154 6.44 1.56 4.56
N ASP A 155 5.97 2.52 5.34
CA ASP A 155 6.75 3.13 6.43
C ASP A 155 5.80 3.64 7.51
N THR A 156 6.35 4.22 8.57
CA THR A 156 5.57 4.84 9.63
C THR A 156 4.89 6.13 9.15
N ALA A 157 3.82 6.56 9.82
CA ALA A 157 3.00 7.68 9.36
C ALA A 157 3.75 9.04 9.31
N SER A 158 4.81 9.22 10.10
CA SER A 158 5.56 10.47 10.24
C SER A 158 6.56 10.73 9.10
N VAL A 159 6.95 9.69 8.35
CA VAL A 159 8.00 9.82 7.31
C VAL A 159 7.61 10.83 6.24
N HIS A 160 8.58 11.63 5.80
CA HIS A 160 8.32 12.74 4.88
C HIS A 160 7.97 12.24 3.47
N ASP A 161 6.93 12.83 2.86
CA ASP A 161 6.40 12.39 1.56
C ASP A 161 7.49 12.39 0.45
N GLY A 162 8.48 13.27 0.54
CA GLY A 162 9.61 13.29 -0.39
C GLY A 162 10.39 11.97 -0.48
N GLN A 163 10.71 11.32 0.65
CA GLN A 163 11.48 10.06 0.65
C GLN A 163 10.68 8.94 0.00
N HIS A 164 9.38 8.89 0.29
CA HIS A 164 8.46 7.93 -0.29
C HIS A 164 8.31 8.06 -1.80
N PHE A 165 8.35 9.29 -2.35
CA PHE A 165 8.34 9.47 -3.79
C PHE A 165 9.50 8.72 -4.44
N ASP A 166 10.69 8.94 -3.89
CA ASP A 166 11.93 8.40 -4.47
C ASP A 166 11.96 6.87 -4.32
N ALA A 167 11.40 6.32 -3.24
CA ALA A 167 11.26 4.87 -3.01
C ALA A 167 10.34 4.18 -4.04
N VAL A 168 9.18 4.76 -4.35
CA VAL A 168 8.23 4.16 -5.30
C VAL A 168 8.42 4.60 -6.75
N PHE A 169 9.30 5.57 -7.01
CA PHE A 169 9.58 6.03 -8.36
C PHE A 169 10.16 4.91 -9.22
N ASP A 170 9.62 4.77 -10.43
CA ASP A 170 10.05 3.72 -11.34
C ASP A 170 10.74 4.31 -12.57
N ARG A 171 12.08 4.16 -12.60
CA ARG A 171 12.92 4.60 -13.71
C ARG A 171 12.81 3.69 -14.94
N THR A 172 12.28 2.48 -14.77
CA THR A 172 12.09 1.53 -15.88
C THR A 172 10.77 1.77 -16.62
N ASN A 173 9.95 2.70 -16.12
CA ASN A 173 8.70 3.05 -16.77
C ASN A 173 8.96 3.73 -18.12
N THR A 174 8.49 3.07 -19.18
CA THR A 174 8.59 3.55 -20.58
C THR A 174 8.03 4.95 -20.85
N SER A 175 7.12 5.48 -20.02
CA SER A 175 6.59 6.84 -20.20
C SER A 175 7.31 7.84 -19.31
N ALA A 176 7.75 8.94 -19.92
CA ALA A 176 8.32 10.10 -19.24
C ALA A 176 7.34 10.82 -18.27
N HIS A 177 6.02 10.62 -18.38
CA HIS A 177 5.06 11.34 -17.53
C HIS A 177 5.00 10.81 -16.09
N VAL A 178 5.21 11.72 -15.13
CA VAL A 178 5.20 11.43 -13.68
C VAL A 178 4.17 12.32 -12.99
N TYR A 179 3.08 11.73 -12.48
CA TYR A 179 1.99 12.45 -11.85
C TYR A 179 2.08 12.35 -10.33
N ALA A 180 2.06 13.48 -9.63
CA ALA A 180 2.10 13.50 -8.17
C ALA A 180 1.35 14.69 -7.57
N ASP A 181 1.07 14.58 -6.28
CA ASP A 181 0.35 15.57 -5.49
C ASP A 181 1.16 16.84 -5.19
N ARG A 182 0.53 17.78 -4.48
CA ARG A 182 1.12 19.08 -4.10
C ARG A 182 2.06 19.01 -2.88
N GLY A 183 2.20 17.85 -2.25
CA GLY A 183 3.15 17.54 -1.18
C GLY A 183 4.51 17.08 -1.71
N TYR A 184 4.58 16.58 -2.94
CA TYR A 184 5.84 16.17 -3.60
C TYR A 184 6.69 17.22 -4.32
N PRO A 185 6.25 18.47 -4.64
CA PRO A 185 7.09 19.38 -5.42
C PRO A 185 8.27 19.89 -4.59
N SER A 186 9.49 19.65 -5.10
CA SER A 186 10.70 20.38 -4.74
C SER A 186 11.37 20.87 -6.02
N GLN A 187 12.03 22.03 -5.99
CA GLN A 187 12.75 22.54 -7.17
C GLN A 187 13.82 21.55 -7.64
N ALA A 188 14.55 20.96 -6.69
CA ALA A 188 15.54 19.92 -6.95
C ALA A 188 14.93 18.71 -7.67
N ARG A 189 13.78 18.19 -7.20
CA ARG A 189 13.11 17.03 -7.83
C ARG A 189 12.59 17.35 -9.23
N GLU A 190 11.95 18.50 -9.42
CA GLU A 190 11.49 18.88 -10.76
C GLU A 190 12.66 19.07 -11.73
N SER A 191 13.79 19.59 -11.25
CA SER A 191 15.01 19.73 -12.05
C SER A 191 15.60 18.36 -12.40
N ASP A 192 15.80 17.50 -11.41
CA ASP A 192 16.32 16.14 -11.58
C ASP A 192 15.46 15.32 -12.56
N LEU A 193 14.14 15.35 -12.38
CA LEU A 193 13.22 14.67 -13.29
C LEU A 193 13.38 15.17 -14.74
N ARG A 194 13.52 16.48 -14.96
CA ARG A 194 13.70 17.04 -16.31
C ARG A 194 15.05 16.67 -16.92
N VAL A 195 16.13 16.74 -16.14
CA VAL A 195 17.48 16.34 -16.58
C VAL A 195 17.50 14.87 -17.01
N ASN A 196 16.76 14.01 -16.30
CA ASN A 196 16.61 12.60 -16.63
C ASN A 196 15.52 12.31 -17.70
N GLY A 197 15.02 13.33 -18.41
CA GLY A 197 14.07 13.16 -19.52
C GLY A 197 12.60 12.95 -19.13
N TYR A 198 12.26 13.05 -17.84
CA TYR A 198 10.88 12.96 -17.36
C TYR A 198 10.12 14.28 -17.52
N ARG A 199 8.79 14.15 -17.62
CA ARG A 199 7.83 15.24 -17.72
C ARG A 199 7.05 15.34 -16.40
N PRO A 200 7.52 16.13 -15.41
CA PRO A 200 6.88 16.22 -14.11
C PRO A 200 5.49 16.89 -14.20
N GLN A 201 4.47 16.09 -13.92
CA GLN A 201 3.07 16.47 -13.76
C GLN A 201 2.74 16.51 -12.27
N ILE A 202 3.55 17.26 -11.50
CA ILE A 202 3.38 17.45 -10.05
C ILE A 202 2.53 18.69 -9.80
N GLN A 203 1.53 18.62 -8.93
CA GLN A 203 0.66 19.76 -8.63
C GLN A 203 1.45 20.87 -7.94
N ARG A 204 1.21 22.12 -8.35
CA ARG A 204 1.81 23.30 -7.71
C ARG A 204 1.08 23.65 -6.43
N ARG A 205 1.83 24.12 -5.43
CA ARG A 205 1.29 24.62 -4.17
C ARG A 205 1.35 26.15 -4.15
N GLY A 206 0.23 26.80 -3.87
CA GLY A 206 0.20 28.23 -3.54
C GLY A 206 0.72 28.46 -2.12
N THR A 207 1.27 29.64 -1.87
CA THR A 207 1.67 30.07 -0.51
C THR A 207 0.66 31.07 0.03
N SER A 208 0.70 31.35 1.34
CA SER A 208 -0.13 32.39 1.96
C SER A 208 0.05 33.74 1.24
N LYS A 209 1.30 34.05 0.85
CA LYS A 209 1.69 35.29 0.17
C LYS A 209 1.38 35.30 -1.33
N ARG A 210 1.35 34.12 -1.98
CA ARG A 210 1.18 34.01 -3.44
C ARG A 210 0.21 32.89 -3.78
N LYS A 211 -1.03 33.27 -4.06
CA LYS A 211 -2.07 32.37 -4.59
C LYS A 211 -1.65 31.85 -5.98
N LEU A 212 -2.21 30.69 -6.34
CA LEU A 212 -2.00 30.11 -7.66
C LEU A 212 -2.69 30.96 -8.72
N SER A 213 -2.00 31.24 -9.82
CA SER A 213 -2.62 31.88 -10.99
C SER A 213 -3.64 30.95 -11.64
N GLU A 214 -4.59 31.49 -12.40
CA GLU A 214 -5.60 30.69 -13.11
C GLU A 214 -4.97 29.62 -14.02
N CYS A 215 -3.86 29.94 -14.68
CA CYS A 215 -3.10 28.98 -15.48
C CYS A 215 -2.58 27.81 -14.62
N GLN A 216 -2.04 28.10 -13.43
CA GLN A 216 -1.58 27.07 -12.51
C GLN A 216 -2.73 26.23 -11.95
N GLN A 217 -3.88 26.85 -11.67
CA GLN A 217 -5.08 26.15 -11.23
C GLN A 217 -5.60 25.20 -12.32
N ARG A 218 -5.71 25.67 -13.57
CA ARG A 218 -6.08 24.84 -14.73
C ARG A 218 -5.11 23.68 -14.93
N ARG A 219 -3.80 23.90 -14.78
CA ARG A 219 -2.79 22.83 -14.81
C ARG A 219 -3.02 21.81 -13.69
N ASN A 220 -3.19 22.27 -12.44
CA ASN A 220 -3.44 21.40 -11.29
C ASN A 220 -4.72 20.57 -11.45
N HIS A 221 -5.77 21.16 -12.03
CA HIS A 221 -7.03 20.47 -12.32
C HIS A 221 -6.83 19.35 -13.35
N ARG A 222 -6.06 19.61 -14.42
CA ARG A 222 -5.71 18.57 -15.42
C ARG A 222 -4.93 17.41 -14.79
N ILE A 223 -3.97 17.73 -13.91
CA ILE A 223 -3.19 16.72 -13.17
C ILE A 223 -4.09 15.94 -12.21
N ALA A 224 -4.99 16.62 -11.49
CA ALA A 224 -5.93 16.01 -10.56
C ALA A 224 -6.83 14.97 -11.25
N LYS A 225 -7.35 15.27 -12.45
CA LYS A 225 -8.16 14.32 -13.23
C LYS A 225 -7.42 13.02 -13.52
N VAL A 226 -6.13 13.08 -13.83
CA VAL A 226 -5.31 11.89 -14.05
C VAL A 226 -5.04 11.18 -12.73
N ARG A 227 -4.68 11.91 -11.68
CA ARG A 227 -4.39 11.37 -10.35
C ARG A 227 -5.58 10.69 -9.68
N ALA A 228 -6.80 11.15 -9.90
CA ALA A 228 -8.03 10.51 -9.39
C ALA A 228 -8.12 9.01 -9.73
N ARG A 229 -7.35 8.52 -10.71
CA ARG A 229 -7.23 7.08 -10.98
C ARG A 229 -6.63 6.29 -9.80
N VAL A 230 -5.67 6.84 -9.07
CA VAL A 230 -5.05 6.20 -7.89
C VAL A 230 -6.00 6.17 -6.69
N GLU A 231 -6.94 7.11 -6.61
CA GLU A 231 -7.98 7.08 -5.56
C GLU A 231 -8.84 5.82 -5.66
N HIS A 232 -9.08 5.30 -6.87
CA HIS A 232 -9.74 4.00 -7.05
C HIS A 232 -8.90 2.83 -6.52
N VAL A 233 -7.57 2.92 -6.63
CA VAL A 233 -6.65 1.92 -6.07
C VAL A 233 -6.78 1.91 -4.55
N PHE A 234 -6.67 3.08 -3.91
CA PHE A 234 -6.80 3.20 -2.46
C PHE A 234 -8.20 2.84 -1.97
N ALA A 235 -9.26 3.20 -2.69
CA ALA A 235 -10.62 2.83 -2.35
C ALA A 235 -10.81 1.30 -2.37
N ALA A 236 -10.25 0.60 -3.36
CA ALA A 236 -10.30 -0.85 -3.42
C ALA A 236 -9.48 -1.52 -2.30
N ILE A 237 -8.29 -0.99 -1.99
CA ILE A 237 -7.49 -1.44 -0.83
C ILE A 237 -8.25 -1.22 0.48
N ALA A 238 -8.91 -0.08 0.65
CA ALA A 238 -9.72 0.22 1.81
C ALA A 238 -10.92 -0.73 1.96
N GLN A 239 -11.54 -1.17 0.86
CA GLN A 239 -12.62 -2.17 0.88
C GLN A 239 -12.13 -3.56 1.32
N MET A 240 -10.86 -3.90 1.07
CA MET A 240 -10.22 -5.15 1.51
C MET A 240 -9.73 -5.10 2.97
N GLY A 241 -10.17 -4.11 3.76
CA GLY A 241 -9.76 -3.94 5.15
C GLY A 241 -8.62 -2.94 5.36
N GLY A 242 -8.06 -2.33 4.30
CA GLY A 242 -6.97 -1.35 4.38
C GLY A 242 -7.31 -0.02 5.08
N LYS A 243 -8.52 0.13 5.63
CA LYS A 243 -8.90 1.28 6.47
C LYS A 243 -8.22 1.28 7.84
N LEU A 244 -7.75 0.12 8.30
CA LEU A 244 -7.11 -0.05 9.60
C LEU A 244 -6.18 -1.26 9.56
N ILE A 245 -4.93 -1.09 9.96
CA ILE A 245 -4.02 -2.21 10.20
C ILE A 245 -4.13 -2.66 11.65
N ARG A 246 -4.40 -3.95 11.86
CA ARG A 246 -4.60 -4.53 13.20
C ARG A 246 -3.37 -5.26 13.72
N THR A 247 -2.40 -5.49 12.85
CA THR A 247 -1.14 -6.12 13.21
C THR A 247 -0.22 -5.11 13.87
N ILE A 248 0.58 -5.59 14.81
CA ILE A 248 1.57 -4.80 15.54
C ILE A 248 2.94 -4.97 14.88
N GLY A 249 3.64 -3.86 14.67
CA GLY A 249 5.01 -3.79 14.17
C GLY A 249 5.12 -3.67 12.65
N GLN A 250 6.19 -2.99 12.23
CA GLN A 250 6.45 -2.60 10.83
C GLN A 250 6.46 -3.81 9.90
N ALA A 251 7.18 -4.88 10.24
CA ALA A 251 7.30 -6.06 9.37
C ALA A 251 5.94 -6.73 9.06
N ARG A 252 4.99 -6.72 10.00
CA ARG A 252 3.64 -7.24 9.77
C ARG A 252 2.78 -6.23 9.01
N ALA A 253 3.03 -4.94 9.24
CA ALA A 253 2.39 -3.87 8.49
C ALA A 253 2.76 -3.94 7.00
N ASP A 254 4.05 -4.10 6.70
CA ASP A 254 4.61 -4.34 5.36
C ASP A 254 3.94 -5.55 4.72
N PHE A 255 3.96 -6.70 5.39
CA PHE A 255 3.31 -7.91 4.91
C PHE A 255 1.83 -7.67 4.54
N GLY A 256 1.06 -7.06 5.45
CA GLY A 256 -0.36 -6.80 5.26
C GLY A 256 -0.63 -5.90 4.05
N MET A 257 0.11 -4.79 3.95
CA MET A 257 -0.05 -3.81 2.88
C MET A 257 0.42 -4.33 1.52
N THR A 258 1.53 -5.07 1.47
CA THR A 258 2.01 -5.73 0.26
C THR A 258 1.02 -6.79 -0.24
N MET A 259 0.48 -7.61 0.66
CA MET A 259 -0.55 -8.59 0.29
C MET A 259 -1.85 -7.92 -0.18
N MET A 260 -2.22 -6.77 0.37
CA MET A 260 -3.37 -5.99 -0.13
C MET A 260 -3.11 -5.45 -1.54
N ALA A 261 -1.91 -4.94 -1.83
CA ALA A 261 -1.53 -4.48 -3.17
C ALA A 261 -1.50 -5.63 -4.19
N LEU A 262 -0.98 -6.80 -3.79
CA LEU A 262 -1.03 -8.04 -4.59
C LEU A 262 -2.48 -8.41 -4.93
N CYS A 263 -3.36 -8.50 -3.93
CA CYS A 263 -4.76 -8.88 -4.13
C CYS A 263 -5.51 -7.85 -4.99
N TYR A 264 -5.21 -6.57 -4.82
CA TYR A 264 -5.72 -5.51 -5.69
C TYR A 264 -5.35 -5.78 -7.16
N ASN A 265 -4.07 -6.05 -7.45
CA ASN A 265 -3.60 -6.31 -8.81
C ASN A 265 -4.24 -7.56 -9.41
N ILE A 266 -4.39 -8.66 -8.65
CA ILE A 266 -5.09 -9.87 -9.11
C ILE A 266 -6.54 -9.56 -9.48
N LYS A 267 -7.28 -8.88 -8.60
CA LYS A 267 -8.67 -8.48 -8.85
C LYS A 267 -8.76 -7.53 -10.05
N ARG A 268 -7.81 -6.61 -10.18
CA ARG A 268 -7.76 -5.67 -11.29
C ARG A 268 -7.47 -6.38 -12.62
N LEU A 269 -6.54 -7.32 -12.65
CA LEU A 269 -6.26 -8.15 -13.83
C LEU A 269 -7.49 -8.95 -14.25
N SER A 270 -8.18 -9.59 -13.30
CA SER A 270 -9.44 -10.29 -13.60
C SER A 270 -10.45 -9.37 -14.27
N TYR A 271 -10.63 -8.15 -13.77
CA TYR A 271 -11.49 -7.15 -14.40
C TYR A 271 -11.02 -6.79 -15.82
N LEU A 272 -9.72 -6.55 -16.02
CA LEU A 272 -9.18 -6.20 -17.34
C LEU A 272 -9.47 -7.30 -18.36
N LYS A 273 -9.30 -8.57 -17.98
CA LYS A 273 -9.59 -9.71 -18.86
C LYS A 273 -11.09 -9.87 -19.14
N THR A 274 -11.93 -9.83 -18.10
CA THR A 274 -13.38 -9.97 -18.27
C THR A 274 -13.98 -8.83 -19.08
N ALA A 275 -13.43 -7.62 -18.98
CA ALA A 275 -13.87 -6.46 -19.75
C ALA A 275 -13.27 -6.39 -21.17
N GLY A 276 -12.48 -7.38 -21.60
CA GLY A 276 -11.84 -7.39 -22.92
C GLY A 276 -10.82 -6.28 -23.13
N ILE A 277 -10.21 -5.76 -22.05
CA ILE A 277 -9.20 -4.70 -22.16
C ILE A 277 -7.86 -5.32 -22.53
N GLU A 278 -7.49 -5.14 -23.79
CA GLU A 278 -6.24 -5.66 -24.33
C GLU A 278 -5.00 -4.96 -23.75
N ALA A 279 -4.00 -5.80 -23.49
CA ALA A 279 -2.64 -5.38 -23.26
C ALA A 279 -2.08 -4.69 -24.51
N PHE A 280 -1.00 -3.94 -24.35
CA PHE A 280 -0.32 -3.28 -25.48
C PHE A 280 0.47 -4.26 -26.32
#